data_AF-A0A352X437-F1
#
_entry.id   AF-A0A352X437-F1
#
_cell.length_a   1.000
_cell.length_b   1.000
_cell.length_c   1.000
_cell.angle_alpha   90.00
_cell.angle_beta   90.00
_cell.angle_gamma   90.00
#
_symmetry.space_group_name_H-M   'P 1'
#
loop_
_entity.id
_entity.type
_entity.pdbx_description
1 polymer ?
#
loop_
_entity_poly.entity_id
_entity_poly.type
_entity_poly.pdbx_seq_one_letter_code
_entity_poly.pdbx_strand_id
1 'polypeptide(L)'
;MSERYLSLPKGCRIKPADLEDKNELRKLLSEFIINQGFPLYFQQFIHIPILIFAALISIGIAWTFNIDSRIIISLAGLIILTIIYIIWHISIEPGLNWEKYWVIECNFRLVACGTIEKYDTYSLLNYLYIKSESSNHPETSAQSSDYWEKSAQRDYAKLIAQRDNSQSNKKRDRETSKEHSTNRKLAEYLVHYLIQQANPPIYLLCQPKMVEFYANIGFVRPSWSELPPQVAQKYSMFRNSTLGVLIQYPTNLNN
;
A
#
# COMPACT_ATOMS: atom_id res chain seq x y z
N MET A 1 -16.32 -25.67 -3.03
CA MET A 1 -16.11 -24.45 -2.22
C MET A 1 -17.44 -23.71 -2.18
N SER A 2 -18.09 -23.59 -1.03
CA SER A 2 -19.47 -23.10 -0.95
C SER A 2 -19.53 -21.65 -1.40
N GLU A 3 -20.28 -21.37 -2.49
CA GLU A 3 -20.72 -20.04 -2.90
C GLU A 3 -21.59 -19.43 -1.80
N ARG A 4 -20.99 -19.10 -0.65
CA ARG A 4 -21.59 -18.10 0.22
C ARG A 4 -21.51 -16.83 -0.58
N TYR A 5 -22.61 -16.47 -1.23
CA TYR A 5 -22.79 -15.18 -1.88
C TYR A 5 -22.29 -14.11 -0.92
N LEU A 6 -21.06 -13.63 -1.13
CA LEU A 6 -20.57 -12.46 -0.45
C LEU A 6 -21.42 -11.34 -0.99
N SER A 7 -22.52 -11.03 -0.31
CA SER A 7 -23.31 -9.85 -0.59
C SER A 7 -22.55 -8.65 -0.06
N LEU A 8 -22.37 -7.62 -0.88
CA LEU A 8 -21.84 -6.35 -0.42
C LEU A 8 -22.67 -5.83 0.77
N PRO A 9 -22.05 -5.22 1.80
CA PRO A 9 -22.80 -4.56 2.86
C PRO A 9 -23.78 -3.53 2.28
N LYS A 10 -24.92 -3.34 2.96
CA LYS A 10 -25.94 -2.35 2.53
C LYS A 10 -25.30 -0.97 2.43
N GLY A 11 -25.57 -0.27 1.32
CA GLY A 11 -25.03 1.08 1.06
C GLY A 11 -23.64 1.11 0.44
N CYS A 12 -23.04 -0.05 0.18
CA CYS A 12 -21.84 -0.17 -0.63
C CYS A 12 -22.19 -0.52 -2.08
N ARG A 13 -21.36 -0.06 -3.02
CA ARG A 13 -21.37 -0.46 -4.42
C ARG A 13 -19.93 -0.63 -4.94
N ILE A 14 -19.74 -1.57 -5.85
CA ILE A 14 -18.48 -1.70 -6.60
C ILE A 14 -18.68 -1.07 -7.99
N LYS A 15 -17.74 -0.23 -8.41
CA LYS A 15 -17.74 0.40 -9.73
C LYS A 15 -16.32 0.50 -10.28
N PRO A 16 -16.12 0.56 -11.60
CA PRO A 16 -14.85 1.05 -12.14
C PRO A 16 -14.64 2.50 -11.66
N ALA A 17 -13.40 2.88 -11.40
CA ALA A 17 -13.07 4.24 -10.97
C ALA A 17 -13.36 5.22 -12.10
N ASP A 18 -13.95 6.36 -11.75
CA ASP A 18 -14.22 7.46 -12.67
C ASP A 18 -13.25 8.64 -12.47
N LEU A 19 -13.41 9.70 -13.28
CA LEU A 19 -12.57 10.89 -13.18
C LEU A 19 -12.82 11.66 -11.88
N GLU A 20 -14.03 11.56 -11.31
CA GLU A 20 -14.41 12.22 -10.05
C GLU A 20 -13.69 11.56 -8.86
N ASP A 21 -13.51 10.23 -8.92
CA ASP A 21 -12.80 9.42 -7.93
C ASP A 21 -11.29 9.72 -7.88
N LYS A 22 -10.71 10.39 -8.89
CA LYS A 22 -9.25 10.58 -9.06
C LYS A 22 -8.56 11.10 -7.80
N ASN A 23 -9.11 12.13 -7.17
CA ASN A 23 -8.49 12.77 -6.01
C ASN A 23 -8.56 11.88 -4.76
N GLU A 24 -9.70 11.22 -4.55
CA GLU A 24 -9.89 10.35 -3.39
C GLU A 24 -9.10 9.04 -3.55
N LEU A 25 -9.07 8.47 -4.75
CA LEU A 25 -8.24 7.32 -5.09
C LEU A 25 -6.75 7.64 -4.91
N ARG A 26 -6.30 8.85 -5.30
CA ARG A 26 -4.93 9.31 -5.04
C ARG A 26 -4.63 9.38 -3.54
N LYS A 27 -5.57 9.87 -2.72
CA LYS A 27 -5.43 9.88 -1.25
C LYS A 27 -5.31 8.45 -0.71
N LEU A 28 -6.20 7.54 -1.12
CA LEU A 28 -6.17 6.12 -0.73
C LEU A 28 -4.87 5.42 -1.12
N LEU A 29 -4.42 5.60 -2.36
CA LEU A 29 -3.20 4.97 -2.84
C LEU A 29 -1.95 5.57 -2.18
N SER A 30 -1.96 6.86 -1.86
CA SER A 30 -0.89 7.47 -1.06
C SER A 30 -0.81 6.84 0.33
N GLU A 31 -1.95 6.68 1.02
CA GLU A 31 -2.01 6.00 2.32
C GLU A 31 -1.52 4.54 2.21
N PHE A 32 -1.92 3.82 1.16
CA PHE A 32 -1.43 2.46 0.90
C PHE A 32 0.08 2.43 0.69
N ILE A 33 0.62 3.32 -0.15
CA ILE A 33 2.05 3.38 -0.44
C ILE A 33 2.81 3.70 0.83
N ILE A 34 2.38 4.67 1.63
CA ILE A 34 3.07 5.05 2.87
C ILE A 34 3.02 3.90 3.91
N ASN A 35 1.85 3.27 4.10
CA ASN A 35 1.63 2.32 5.19
C ASN A 35 2.02 0.87 4.85
N GLN A 36 1.88 0.46 3.59
CA GLN A 36 2.05 -0.93 3.15
C GLN A 36 3.09 -1.07 2.03
N GLY A 37 3.09 -0.15 1.07
CA GLY A 37 3.95 -0.22 -0.12
C GLY A 37 5.39 0.22 0.13
N PHE A 38 5.66 1.10 1.09
CA PHE A 38 6.94 1.79 1.21
C PHE A 38 8.13 0.83 1.36
N PRO A 39 8.04 -0.25 2.18
CA PRO A 39 9.12 -1.22 2.26
C PRO A 39 9.34 -1.97 0.92
N LEU A 40 8.27 -2.25 0.17
CA LEU A 40 8.35 -2.93 -1.12
C LEU A 40 8.97 -2.03 -2.21
N TYR A 41 8.68 -0.73 -2.19
CA TYR A 41 9.25 0.26 -3.10
C TYR A 41 10.72 0.58 -2.79
N PHE A 42 11.08 0.69 -1.51
CA PHE A 42 12.45 1.06 -1.10
C PHE A 42 13.49 0.03 -1.56
N GLN A 43 13.09 -1.23 -1.76
CA GLN A 43 14.01 -2.27 -2.25
C GLN A 43 14.55 -1.96 -3.66
N GLN A 44 13.76 -1.33 -4.54
CA GLN A 44 14.25 -0.90 -5.86
C GLN A 44 15.24 0.28 -5.77
N PHE A 45 15.15 1.06 -4.70
CA PHE A 45 15.89 2.30 -4.53
C PHE A 45 17.00 2.21 -3.47
N ILE A 46 17.36 1.00 -3.03
CA ILE A 46 18.40 0.79 -2.00
C ILE A 46 19.76 1.39 -2.41
N HIS A 47 20.01 1.54 -3.72
CA HIS A 47 21.22 2.15 -4.25
C HIS A 47 21.26 3.67 -4.12
N ILE A 48 20.12 4.35 -4.00
CA ILE A 48 20.06 5.81 -3.87
C ILE A 48 20.81 6.30 -2.61
N PRO A 49 20.53 5.81 -1.38
CA PRO A 49 21.28 6.26 -0.20
C PRO A 49 22.77 5.89 -0.28
N ILE A 50 23.12 4.77 -0.92
CA ILE A 50 24.54 4.40 -1.16
C ILE A 50 25.21 5.43 -2.07
N LEU A 51 24.56 5.84 -3.16
CA LEU A 51 25.07 6.87 -4.07
C LEU A 51 25.19 8.23 -3.36
N ILE A 52 24.20 8.61 -2.54
CA ILE A 52 24.25 9.83 -1.74
C ILE A 52 25.44 9.77 -0.77
N PHE A 53 25.63 8.65 -0.08
CA PHE A 53 26.73 8.47 0.85
C PHE A 53 28.10 8.50 0.16
N ALA A 54 28.24 7.83 -0.99
CA ALA A 54 29.45 7.86 -1.81
C ALA A 54 29.76 9.28 -2.31
N ALA A 55 28.72 10.05 -2.68
CA ALA A 55 28.86 11.44 -3.05
C ALA A 55 29.34 12.32 -1.88
N LEU A 56 28.80 12.12 -0.67
CA LEU A 56 29.23 12.84 0.54
C LEU A 56 30.68 12.52 0.91
N ILE A 57 31.11 11.26 0.79
CA ILE A 57 32.52 10.87 0.98
C ILE A 57 33.41 11.57 -0.06
N SER A 58 33.00 11.58 -1.33
CA SER A 58 33.76 12.21 -2.40
C SER A 58 33.94 13.71 -2.17
N ILE A 59 32.89 14.38 -1.65
CA ILE A 59 32.97 15.77 -1.21
C ILE A 59 34.01 15.89 -0.08
N GLY A 60 33.92 15.08 0.97
CA GLY A 60 34.89 15.12 2.09
C GLY A 60 36.35 14.95 1.64
N ILE A 61 36.61 14.02 0.72
CA ILE A 61 37.95 13.82 0.13
C ILE A 61 38.39 15.07 -0.65
N ALA A 62 37.52 15.67 -1.47
CA ALA A 62 37.84 16.88 -2.22
C ALA A 62 38.29 18.05 -1.32
N TRP A 63 37.70 18.19 -0.14
CA TRP A 63 38.11 19.18 0.86
C TRP A 63 39.55 18.94 1.36
N THR A 64 39.95 17.68 1.55
CA THR A 64 41.33 17.36 2.02
C THR A 64 42.41 17.70 0.99
N PHE A 65 42.09 17.68 -0.30
CA PHE A 65 43.02 17.97 -1.39
C PHE A 65 43.00 19.44 -1.84
N ASN A 66 42.30 20.32 -1.12
CA ASN A 66 42.19 21.75 -1.44
C ASN A 66 41.73 22.02 -2.89
N ILE A 67 40.80 21.19 -3.37
CA ILE A 67 40.15 21.37 -4.67
C ILE A 67 39.36 22.69 -4.63
N ASP A 68 39.41 23.45 -5.72
CA ASP A 68 38.69 24.73 -5.85
C ASP A 68 37.21 24.56 -5.46
N SER A 69 36.75 25.38 -4.50
CA SER A 69 35.40 25.35 -3.94
C SER A 69 34.31 25.51 -5.00
N ARG A 70 34.63 26.16 -6.13
CA ARG A 70 33.72 26.29 -7.28
C ARG A 70 33.33 24.93 -7.87
N ILE A 71 34.27 23.99 -7.92
CA ILE A 71 34.04 22.64 -8.45
C ILE A 71 33.16 21.84 -7.48
N ILE A 72 33.41 21.97 -6.17
CA ILE A 72 32.64 21.27 -5.12
C ILE A 72 31.18 21.71 -5.13
N ILE A 73 30.93 23.03 -5.20
CA ILE A 73 29.57 23.58 -5.24
C ILE A 73 28.83 23.12 -6.51
N SER A 74 29.51 23.08 -7.66
CA SER A 74 28.92 22.62 -8.91
C SER A 74 28.49 21.15 -8.86
N LEU A 75 29.35 20.27 -8.32
CA LEU A 75 29.03 18.84 -8.16
C LEU A 75 27.88 18.61 -7.16
N ALA A 76 27.89 19.31 -6.03
CA ALA A 76 26.81 19.25 -5.05
C ALA A 76 25.47 19.70 -5.66
N GLY A 77 25.48 20.76 -6.46
CA GLY A 77 24.31 21.24 -7.20
C GLY A 77 23.75 20.19 -8.17
N LEU A 78 24.61 19.50 -8.92
CA LEU A 78 24.19 18.41 -9.81
C LEU A 78 23.58 17.25 -9.05
N ILE A 79 24.17 16.84 -7.92
CA ILE A 79 23.61 15.76 -7.08
C ILE A 79 22.22 16.14 -6.56
N ILE A 80 22.06 17.36 -6.02
CA ILE A 80 20.76 17.84 -5.54
C ILE A 80 19.73 17.85 -6.67
N LEU A 81 20.09 18.34 -7.87
CA LEU A 81 19.20 18.33 -9.02
C LEU A 81 18.83 16.91 -9.45
N THR A 82 19.75 15.95 -9.41
CA THR A 82 19.43 14.54 -9.71
C THR A 82 18.51 13.93 -8.66
N ILE A 83 18.68 14.23 -7.38
CA ILE A 83 17.78 13.77 -6.31
C ILE A 83 16.40 14.38 -6.50
N ILE A 84 16.30 15.69 -6.77
CA ILE A 84 15.02 16.36 -7.05
C ILE A 84 14.36 15.76 -8.29
N TYR A 85 15.12 15.50 -9.36
CA TYR A 85 14.61 14.85 -10.57
C TYR A 85 14.10 13.43 -10.29
N ILE A 86 14.80 12.64 -9.47
CA ILE A 86 14.35 11.30 -9.08
C ILE A 86 13.10 11.39 -8.20
N ILE A 87 13.06 12.27 -7.20
CA ILE A 87 11.88 12.50 -6.36
C ILE A 87 10.70 12.95 -7.21
N TRP A 88 10.93 13.86 -8.16
CA TRP A 88 9.94 14.32 -9.12
C TRP A 88 9.44 13.14 -9.96
N HIS A 89 10.32 12.35 -10.57
CA HIS A 89 9.95 11.19 -11.38
C HIS A 89 9.21 10.11 -10.57
N ILE A 90 9.49 9.97 -9.27
CA ILE A 90 8.78 9.03 -8.39
C ILE A 90 7.43 9.63 -7.92
N SER A 91 7.37 10.93 -7.67
CA SER A 91 6.20 11.61 -7.07
C SER A 91 5.19 12.11 -8.11
N ILE A 92 5.65 12.42 -9.32
CA ILE A 92 4.84 12.94 -10.42
C ILE A 92 4.28 11.74 -11.14
N GLU A 93 3.14 11.31 -10.58
CA GLU A 93 2.19 10.39 -11.18
C GLU A 93 2.81 9.04 -11.55
N PRO A 94 2.76 8.02 -10.66
CA PRO A 94 2.91 6.65 -11.12
C PRO A 94 1.73 6.39 -12.06
N GLY A 95 1.92 6.65 -13.37
CA GLY A 95 0.93 6.81 -14.43
C GLY A 95 -0.38 6.11 -14.12
N LEU A 96 -1.20 6.77 -13.29
CA LEU A 96 -2.25 6.10 -12.56
C LEU A 96 -3.39 6.04 -13.55
N ASN A 97 -3.43 4.96 -14.32
CA ASN A 97 -4.48 4.76 -15.28
C ASN A 97 -5.75 4.40 -14.49
N TRP A 98 -6.46 5.44 -14.05
CA TRP A 98 -7.64 5.35 -13.19
C TRP A 98 -8.68 4.39 -13.76
N GLU A 99 -8.80 4.31 -15.09
CA GLU A 99 -9.73 3.41 -15.80
C GLU A 99 -9.50 1.93 -15.50
N LYS A 100 -8.30 1.55 -15.02
CA LYS A 100 -7.98 0.17 -14.63
C LYS A 100 -8.35 -0.16 -13.19
N TYR A 101 -8.73 0.83 -12.39
CA TYR A 101 -9.04 0.63 -10.98
C TYR A 101 -10.52 0.28 -10.79
N TRP A 102 -10.75 -0.65 -9.89
CA TRP A 102 -12.05 -0.94 -9.32
C TRP A 102 -12.08 -0.39 -7.90
N VAL A 103 -13.15 0.31 -7.57
CA VAL A 103 -13.33 0.93 -6.27
C VAL A 103 -14.61 0.43 -5.63
N ILE A 104 -14.58 0.29 -4.31
CA ILE A 104 -15.78 0.09 -3.50
C ILE A 104 -16.08 1.42 -2.83
N GLU A 105 -17.28 1.92 -3.12
CA GLU A 105 -17.83 3.14 -2.56
C GLU A 105 -18.93 2.75 -1.56
N CYS A 106 -18.83 3.21 -0.32
CA CYS A 106 -19.85 3.04 0.70
C CYS A 106 -20.30 4.41 1.19
N ASN A 107 -21.60 4.70 1.12
CA ASN A 107 -22.17 6.00 1.53
C ASN A 107 -21.43 7.21 0.90
N PHE A 108 -21.15 7.15 -0.40
CA PHE A 108 -20.45 8.20 -1.16
C PHE A 108 -18.99 8.45 -0.74
N ARG A 109 -18.33 7.44 -0.18
CA ARG A 109 -16.90 7.49 0.16
C ARG A 109 -16.19 6.26 -0.36
N LEU A 110 -15.01 6.43 -0.90
CA LEU A 110 -14.18 5.32 -1.35
C LEU A 110 -13.55 4.65 -0.13
N VAL A 111 -13.87 3.37 0.05
CA VAL A 111 -13.37 2.56 1.19
C VAL A 111 -12.37 1.52 0.75
N ALA A 112 -12.40 1.07 -0.50
CA ALA A 112 -11.45 0.11 -1.02
C ALA A 112 -11.15 0.36 -2.49
N CYS A 113 -9.97 -0.05 -2.93
CA CYS A 113 -9.57 -0.03 -4.33
C CYS A 113 -8.66 -1.23 -4.65
N GLY A 114 -8.60 -1.58 -5.92
CA GLY A 114 -7.70 -2.59 -6.46
C GLY A 114 -7.71 -2.54 -7.98
N THR A 115 -6.69 -3.13 -8.62
CA THR A 115 -6.63 -3.23 -10.08
C THR A 115 -6.22 -4.64 -10.50
N ILE A 116 -6.70 -5.03 -11.68
CA ILE A 116 -6.32 -6.27 -12.34
C ILE A 116 -5.73 -5.93 -13.71
N GLU A 117 -4.46 -6.29 -13.92
CA GLU A 117 -3.81 -6.20 -15.22
C GLU A 117 -3.94 -7.54 -15.92
N LYS A 118 -4.63 -7.58 -17.06
CA LYS A 118 -4.82 -8.80 -17.85
C LYS A 118 -3.71 -8.92 -18.90
N TYR A 119 -3.10 -10.08 -18.96
CA TYR A 119 -2.21 -10.51 -20.04
C TYR A 119 -2.83 -11.72 -20.73
N ASP A 120 -2.30 -12.10 -21.89
CA ASP A 120 -2.85 -13.21 -22.68
C ASP A 120 -2.80 -14.55 -21.94
N THR A 121 -1.80 -14.73 -21.07
CA THR A 121 -1.53 -16.02 -20.39
C THR A 121 -1.65 -15.96 -18.87
N TYR A 122 -1.85 -14.78 -18.27
CA TYR A 122 -1.99 -14.61 -16.83
C TYR A 122 -2.62 -13.25 -16.48
N SER A 123 -2.94 -13.00 -15.22
CA SER A 123 -3.28 -11.67 -14.74
C SER A 123 -2.49 -11.29 -13.50
N LEU A 124 -2.31 -9.99 -13.26
CA LEU A 124 -1.68 -9.45 -12.07
C LEU A 124 -2.68 -8.67 -11.25
N LEU A 125 -2.87 -9.08 -10.00
CA LEU A 125 -3.65 -8.34 -9.03
C LEU A 125 -2.72 -7.37 -8.30
N ASN A 126 -2.98 -6.06 -8.41
CA ASN A 126 -2.13 -5.02 -7.84
C ASN A 126 -2.96 -4.01 -7.04
N TYR A 127 -2.28 -3.24 -6.19
CA TYR A 127 -2.83 -2.08 -5.46
C TYR A 127 -4.12 -2.38 -4.66
N LEU A 128 -4.27 -3.59 -4.12
CA LEU A 128 -5.40 -3.90 -3.26
C LEU A 128 -5.24 -3.19 -1.92
N TYR A 129 -6.13 -2.23 -1.63
CA TYR A 129 -6.13 -1.47 -0.39
C TYR A 129 -7.55 -1.25 0.12
N ILE A 130 -7.68 -1.28 1.44
CA ILE A 130 -8.93 -1.03 2.15
C ILE A 130 -8.63 -0.05 3.27
N LYS A 131 -9.31 1.08 3.23
CA LYS A 131 -9.24 2.10 4.25
C LYS A 131 -9.94 1.57 5.50
N SER A 132 -9.24 1.60 6.64
CA SER A 132 -9.88 1.33 7.92
C SER A 132 -10.74 2.53 8.32
N GLU A 133 -11.99 2.28 8.69
CA GLU A 133 -12.95 3.30 9.09
C GLU A 133 -12.55 3.99 10.42
N SER A 134 -11.74 3.33 11.25
CA SER A 134 -11.13 3.89 12.46
C SER A 134 -10.24 5.10 12.19
N SER A 135 -9.82 5.32 10.94
CA SER A 135 -9.04 6.50 10.53
C SER A 135 -9.93 7.71 10.20
N ASN A 136 -11.25 7.57 10.20
CA ASN A 136 -12.21 8.64 9.98
C ASN A 136 -12.51 9.43 11.26
N HIS A 137 -11.52 9.65 12.13
CA HIS A 137 -11.64 10.79 13.03
C HIS A 137 -11.73 12.04 12.13
N PRO A 138 -12.82 12.83 12.20
CA PRO A 138 -12.96 14.00 11.35
C PRO A 138 -11.73 14.87 11.55
N GLU A 139 -10.95 15.03 10.48
CA GLU A 139 -9.91 16.06 10.37
C GLU A 139 -10.61 17.39 10.68
N THR A 140 -10.48 17.86 11.92
CA THR A 140 -10.57 19.27 12.27
C THR A 140 -9.42 19.96 11.55
N SER A 141 -9.63 20.26 10.27
CA SER A 141 -8.74 21.06 9.42
C SER A 141 -8.89 22.54 9.79
N ALA A 142 -8.47 22.89 10.99
CA ALA A 142 -8.07 24.23 11.43
C ALA A 142 -7.43 24.07 12.82
N GLN A 143 -6.24 24.63 13.04
CA GLN A 143 -5.46 24.63 14.29
C GLN A 143 -4.73 23.32 14.63
N SER A 144 -3.65 23.00 13.90
CA SER A 144 -2.71 21.93 14.26
C SER A 144 -1.25 22.41 14.21
N SER A 145 -0.93 23.38 15.07
CA SER A 145 0.44 23.50 15.63
C SER A 145 0.40 23.39 17.15
N ASP A 146 -0.67 23.87 17.80
CA ASP A 146 -0.86 23.79 19.26
C ASP A 146 -1.58 22.52 19.76
N TYR A 147 -2.05 21.66 18.86
CA TYR A 147 -2.94 20.54 19.23
C TYR A 147 -2.18 19.29 19.73
N TRP A 148 -0.99 19.01 19.21
CA TRP A 148 -0.22 17.82 19.60
C TRP A 148 0.30 17.91 21.04
N GLU A 149 0.67 19.10 21.51
CA GLU A 149 1.16 19.32 22.87
C GLU A 149 0.04 19.20 23.93
N LYS A 150 -1.19 19.63 23.59
CA LYS A 150 -2.39 19.44 24.42
C LYS A 150 -3.00 18.04 24.33
N SER A 151 -2.63 17.22 23.35
CA SER A 151 -3.04 15.81 23.23
C SER A 151 -2.18 14.91 24.11
N ALA A 152 -0.87 15.10 24.10
CA ALA A 152 0.06 14.34 24.94
C ALA A 152 -0.21 14.53 26.45
N GLN A 153 -0.55 15.76 26.87
CA GLN A 153 -0.92 16.05 28.26
C GLN A 153 -2.29 15.46 28.66
N ARG A 154 -3.24 15.36 27.71
CA ARG A 154 -4.54 14.71 27.96
C ARG A 154 -4.43 13.19 28.05
N ASP A 155 -3.52 12.58 27.30
CA ASP A 155 -3.33 11.13 27.35
C ASP A 155 -2.59 10.70 28.62
N TYR A 156 -1.67 11.53 29.14
CA TYR A 156 -1.06 11.32 30.45
C TYR A 156 -2.08 11.46 31.61
N ALA A 157 -2.99 12.44 31.54
CA ALA A 157 -4.07 12.58 32.52
C ALA A 157 -5.11 11.44 32.45
N LYS A 158 -5.35 10.87 31.26
CA LYS A 158 -6.24 9.70 31.06
C LYS A 158 -5.64 8.40 31.58
N LEU A 159 -4.32 8.23 31.53
CA LEU A 159 -3.62 7.07 32.13
C LEU A 159 -3.80 7.03 33.66
N ILE A 160 -3.89 8.20 34.31
CA ILE A 160 -4.11 8.31 35.75
C ILE A 160 -5.61 8.13 36.11
N ALA A 161 -6.53 8.49 35.21
CA ALA A 161 -7.98 8.28 35.38
C ALA A 161 -8.47 6.87 34.94
N GLN A 162 -7.58 6.00 34.45
CA GLN A 162 -7.93 4.70 33.86
C GLN A 162 -8.20 3.58 34.87
N ARG A 163 -8.25 3.89 36.17
CA ARG A 163 -8.55 2.90 37.23
C ARG A 163 -10.04 2.59 37.39
N ASP A 164 -10.94 3.49 36.97
CA ASP A 164 -12.39 3.33 37.15
C ASP A 164 -13.18 2.99 35.87
N ASN A 165 -12.52 2.80 34.72
CA ASN A 165 -13.17 2.75 33.40
C ASN A 165 -13.31 1.35 32.79
N SER A 166 -13.55 0.32 33.60
CA SER A 166 -13.74 -1.07 33.15
C SER A 166 -14.95 -1.28 32.21
N GLN A 167 -15.92 -0.35 32.17
CA GLN A 167 -17.03 -0.40 31.21
C GLN A 167 -16.75 0.31 29.88
N SER A 168 -15.86 1.31 29.86
CA SER A 168 -15.50 2.05 28.65
C SER A 168 -14.61 1.23 27.69
N ASN A 169 -13.65 0.48 28.24
CA ASN A 169 -12.79 -0.41 27.43
C ASN A 169 -13.60 -1.53 26.76
N LYS A 170 -14.57 -2.13 27.47
CA LYS A 170 -15.43 -3.20 26.92
C LYS A 170 -16.30 -2.76 25.74
N LYS A 171 -16.68 -1.48 25.66
CA LYS A 171 -17.43 -0.94 24.51
C LYS A 171 -16.51 -0.70 23.30
N ARG A 172 -15.31 -0.17 23.53
CA ARG A 172 -14.30 0.06 22.49
C ARG A 172 -13.81 -1.24 21.83
N ASP A 173 -13.64 -2.30 22.62
CA ASP A 173 -13.22 -3.61 22.12
C ASP A 173 -14.28 -4.28 21.22
N ARG A 174 -15.57 -3.99 21.46
CA ARG A 174 -16.68 -4.49 20.63
C ARG A 174 -16.80 -3.75 19.30
N GLU A 175 -16.55 -2.45 19.29
CA GLU A 175 -16.62 -1.62 18.08
C GLU A 175 -15.46 -1.95 17.11
N THR A 176 -14.24 -2.09 17.63
CA THR A 176 -13.06 -2.48 16.84
C THR A 176 -13.16 -3.89 16.24
N SER A 177 -13.73 -4.84 16.98
CA SER A 177 -13.96 -6.21 16.47
C SER A 177 -14.97 -6.24 15.32
N LYS A 178 -16.03 -5.43 15.41
CA LYS A 178 -17.06 -5.33 14.35
C LYS A 178 -16.52 -4.66 13.09
N GLU A 179 -15.70 -3.63 13.24
CA GLU A 179 -15.06 -2.94 12.11
C GLU A 179 -14.10 -3.88 11.37
N HIS A 180 -13.23 -4.58 12.10
CA HIS A 180 -12.28 -5.51 11.50
C HIS A 180 -12.97 -6.61 10.67
N SER A 181 -14.12 -7.10 11.14
CA SER A 181 -14.94 -8.07 10.38
C SER A 181 -15.50 -7.49 9.09
N THR A 182 -15.88 -6.21 9.07
CA THR A 182 -16.43 -5.54 7.89
C THR A 182 -15.35 -5.33 6.82
N ASN A 183 -14.20 -4.79 7.21
CA ASN A 183 -13.09 -4.55 6.29
C ASN A 183 -12.61 -5.85 5.64
N ARG A 184 -12.54 -6.94 6.42
CA ARG A 184 -12.22 -8.26 5.89
C ARG A 184 -13.21 -8.75 4.83
N LYS A 185 -14.52 -8.57 5.05
CA LYS A 185 -15.55 -8.98 4.07
C LYS A 185 -15.50 -8.15 2.79
N LEU A 186 -15.23 -6.85 2.91
CA LEU A 186 -15.03 -5.97 1.75
C LEU A 186 -13.78 -6.40 0.95
N ALA A 187 -12.71 -6.79 1.65
CA ALA A 187 -11.50 -7.33 1.05
C ALA A 187 -11.77 -8.59 0.24
N GLU A 188 -12.41 -9.57 0.89
CA GLU A 188 -12.75 -10.85 0.29
C GLU A 188 -13.64 -10.62 -0.94
N TYR A 189 -14.66 -9.77 -0.82
CA TYR A 189 -15.52 -9.43 -1.95
C TYR A 189 -14.74 -8.82 -3.12
N LEU A 190 -13.92 -7.79 -2.87
CA LEU A 190 -13.17 -7.11 -3.92
C LEU A 190 -12.21 -8.08 -4.64
N VAL A 191 -11.52 -8.93 -3.88
CA VAL A 191 -10.62 -9.93 -4.44
C VAL A 191 -11.39 -10.94 -5.29
N HIS A 192 -12.51 -11.49 -4.78
CA HIS A 192 -13.34 -12.40 -5.57
C HIS A 192 -13.87 -11.77 -6.85
N TYR A 193 -14.32 -10.51 -6.77
CA TYR A 193 -14.77 -9.76 -7.94
C TYR A 193 -13.66 -9.60 -8.98
N LEU A 194 -12.45 -9.21 -8.55
CA LEU A 194 -11.30 -9.05 -9.45
C LEU A 194 -10.83 -10.38 -10.04
N ILE A 195 -10.90 -11.47 -9.28
CA ILE A 195 -10.59 -12.83 -9.77
C ILE A 195 -11.57 -13.23 -10.88
N GLN A 196 -12.87 -12.96 -10.71
CA GLN A 196 -13.89 -13.28 -11.72
C GLN A 196 -13.66 -12.53 -13.05
N GLN A 197 -13.03 -11.35 -12.99
CA GLN A 197 -12.69 -10.56 -14.16
C GLN A 197 -11.36 -10.97 -14.80
N ALA A 198 -10.54 -11.79 -14.15
CA ALA A 198 -9.16 -12.05 -14.54
C ALA A 198 -9.01 -13.28 -15.45
N ASN A 199 -7.93 -13.29 -16.24
CA ASN A 199 -7.44 -14.49 -16.92
C ASN A 199 -6.53 -15.27 -15.94
N PRO A 200 -6.86 -16.51 -15.56
CA PRO A 200 -6.01 -17.28 -14.70
C PRO A 200 -4.77 -17.80 -15.46
N PRO A 201 -3.64 -18.07 -14.77
CA PRO A 201 -3.43 -17.88 -13.33
C PRO A 201 -3.28 -16.40 -12.94
N ILE A 202 -3.60 -16.08 -11.69
CA ILE A 202 -3.54 -14.72 -11.17
C ILE A 202 -2.39 -14.64 -10.18
N TYR A 203 -1.46 -13.71 -10.40
CA TYR A 203 -0.35 -13.48 -9.50
C TYR A 203 -0.57 -12.23 -8.67
N LEU A 204 -0.15 -12.28 -7.41
CA LEU A 204 -0.24 -11.18 -6.47
C LEU A 204 1.03 -11.15 -5.63
N LEU A 205 1.64 -9.97 -5.52
CA LEU A 205 2.67 -9.72 -4.52
C LEU A 205 2.02 -9.10 -3.29
N CYS A 206 2.18 -9.71 -2.12
CA CYS A 206 1.63 -9.21 -0.87
C CYS A 206 2.66 -9.22 0.26
N GLN A 207 2.36 -8.49 1.34
CA GLN A 207 3.16 -8.56 2.56
C GLN A 207 3.00 -9.93 3.25
N PRO A 208 4.03 -10.45 3.95
CA PRO A 208 3.95 -11.76 4.61
C PRO A 208 2.73 -11.95 5.53
N LYS A 209 2.35 -10.90 6.27
CA LYS A 209 1.17 -10.92 7.15
C LYS A 209 -0.18 -11.11 6.43
N MET A 210 -0.23 -10.86 5.13
CA MET A 210 -1.44 -11.01 4.32
C MET A 210 -1.53 -12.39 3.64
N VAL A 211 -0.48 -13.20 3.70
CA VAL A 211 -0.43 -14.51 3.02
C VAL A 211 -1.57 -15.42 3.49
N GLU A 212 -1.83 -15.48 4.79
CA GLU A 212 -2.93 -16.30 5.35
C GLU A 212 -4.30 -15.81 4.87
N PHE A 213 -4.50 -14.49 4.78
CA PHE A 213 -5.73 -13.92 4.25
C PHE A 213 -6.00 -14.40 2.81
N TYR A 214 -5.01 -14.32 1.93
CA TYR A 214 -5.15 -14.77 0.55
C TYR A 214 -5.18 -16.29 0.41
N ALA A 215 -4.50 -17.02 1.28
CA ALA A 215 -4.56 -18.48 1.32
C ALA A 215 -5.98 -18.97 1.60
N ASN A 216 -6.72 -18.29 2.48
CA ASN A 216 -8.14 -18.58 2.75
C ASN A 216 -9.05 -18.35 1.52
N ILE A 217 -8.63 -17.49 0.57
CA ILE A 217 -9.33 -17.24 -0.69
C ILE A 217 -8.97 -18.30 -1.75
N GLY A 218 -7.86 -19.03 -1.57
CA GLY A 218 -7.38 -20.06 -2.49
C GLY A 218 -6.08 -19.73 -3.21
N PHE A 219 -5.39 -18.64 -2.82
CA PHE A 219 -4.03 -18.39 -3.31
C PHE A 219 -3.04 -19.37 -2.68
N VAL A 220 -2.08 -19.82 -3.47
CA VAL A 220 -0.98 -20.70 -3.05
C VAL A 220 0.36 -20.05 -3.37
N ARG A 221 1.43 -20.47 -2.70
CA ARG A 221 2.78 -20.01 -3.06
C ARG A 221 3.25 -20.78 -4.31
N PRO A 222 3.52 -20.11 -5.44
CA PRO A 222 3.99 -20.77 -6.65
C PRO A 222 5.46 -21.19 -6.53
N SER A 223 5.87 -22.21 -7.29
CA SER A 223 7.29 -22.46 -7.52
C SER A 223 7.86 -21.44 -8.51
N TRP A 224 9.03 -20.89 -8.23
CA TRP A 224 9.70 -19.93 -9.13
C TRP A 224 10.03 -20.52 -10.50
N SER A 225 10.19 -21.84 -10.61
CA SER A 225 10.44 -22.53 -11.88
C SER A 225 9.19 -22.62 -12.78
N GLU A 226 8.00 -22.41 -12.23
CA GLU A 226 6.71 -22.54 -12.92
C GLU A 226 6.13 -21.18 -13.34
N LEU A 227 6.76 -20.09 -12.92
CA LEU A 227 6.30 -18.75 -13.24
C LEU A 227 6.54 -18.42 -14.71
N PRO A 228 5.61 -17.72 -15.38
CA PRO A 228 5.88 -17.11 -16.67
C PRO A 228 7.14 -16.23 -16.59
N PRO A 229 8.02 -16.24 -17.61
CA PRO A 229 9.30 -15.50 -17.57
C PRO A 229 9.13 -14.02 -17.24
N GLN A 230 8.07 -13.39 -17.74
CA GLN A 230 7.76 -11.98 -17.49
C GLN A 230 7.40 -11.71 -16.02
N VAL A 231 6.63 -12.62 -15.39
CA VAL A 231 6.27 -12.53 -13.97
C VAL A 231 7.51 -12.78 -13.11
N ALA A 232 8.29 -13.82 -13.42
CA ALA A 232 9.52 -14.14 -12.71
C ALA A 232 10.51 -12.97 -12.76
N GLN A 233 10.69 -12.34 -13.92
CA GLN A 233 11.54 -11.17 -14.09
C GLN A 233 11.03 -9.98 -13.28
N LYS A 234 9.73 -9.63 -13.42
CA LYS A 234 9.09 -8.49 -12.73
C LYS A 234 9.23 -8.57 -11.21
N TYR A 235 9.15 -9.78 -10.64
CA TYR A 235 9.19 -9.98 -9.19
C TYR A 235 10.50 -10.62 -8.68
N SER A 236 11.52 -10.76 -9.52
CA SER A 236 12.78 -11.45 -9.20
C SER A 236 13.46 -10.92 -7.93
N MET A 237 13.39 -9.61 -7.68
CA MET A 237 13.95 -8.98 -6.47
C MET A 237 13.29 -9.46 -5.17
N PHE A 238 12.04 -9.94 -5.23
CA PHE A 238 11.33 -10.46 -4.06
C PHE A 238 11.56 -11.95 -3.79
N ARG A 239 12.33 -12.66 -4.65
CA ARG A 239 12.53 -14.11 -4.52
C ARG A 239 13.03 -14.55 -3.14
N ASN A 240 13.93 -13.78 -2.56
CA ASN A 240 14.51 -14.03 -1.24
C ASN A 240 14.20 -12.90 -0.23
N SER A 241 13.22 -12.04 -0.55
CA SER A 241 12.89 -10.89 0.29
C SER A 241 11.93 -11.30 1.40
N THR A 242 12.16 -10.81 2.61
CA THR A 242 11.20 -10.92 3.72
C THR A 242 10.10 -9.86 3.63
N LEU A 243 10.23 -8.88 2.72
CA LEU A 243 9.30 -7.75 2.61
C LEU A 243 8.05 -8.10 1.81
N GLY A 244 8.15 -9.04 0.86
CA GLY A 244 7.05 -9.42 -0.03
C GLY A 244 7.06 -10.90 -0.37
N VAL A 245 5.87 -11.49 -0.49
CA VAL A 245 5.65 -12.87 -0.88
C VAL A 245 4.79 -12.88 -2.14
N LEU A 246 5.31 -13.54 -3.18
CA LEU A 246 4.54 -13.81 -4.39
C LEU A 246 3.63 -15.01 -4.14
N ILE A 247 2.35 -14.85 -4.46
CA ILE A 247 1.33 -15.88 -4.39
C ILE A 247 0.54 -15.94 -5.71
N GLN A 248 -0.05 -17.10 -5.98
CA GLN A 248 -0.75 -17.41 -7.22
C GLN A 248 -2.14 -17.98 -6.92
N TYR A 249 -3.15 -17.52 -7.63
CA TYR A 249 -4.44 -18.19 -7.73
C TYR A 249 -4.42 -19.15 -8.94
N PRO A 250 -4.56 -20.47 -8.74
CA PRO A 250 -4.40 -21.46 -9.80
C PRO A 250 -5.56 -21.44 -10.80
N THR A 251 -5.30 -21.94 -12.01
CA THR A 251 -6.29 -22.08 -13.10
C THR A 251 -7.35 -23.14 -12.84
N ASN A 252 -7.05 -24.14 -12.01
CA ASN A 252 -7.91 -25.31 -11.81
C ASN A 252 -8.35 -25.43 -10.35
N LEU A 253 -9.55 -24.92 -10.05
CA LEU A 253 -10.29 -25.29 -8.84
C LEU A 253 -11.54 -26.14 -9.15
N ASN A 254 -11.76 -26.48 -10.43
CA ASN A 254 -12.93 -27.21 -10.92
C ASN A 254 -12.61 -28.61 -11.50
N ASN A 255 -11.61 -29.31 -10.96
CA ASN A 255 -11.49 -30.77 -11.14
C ASN A 255 -11.68 -31.48 -9.80
#